data_AF-A0A7C9IZ04-F1
#
_entry.id   AF-A0A7C9IZ04-F1
#
_cell.length_a   1.000
_cell.length_b   1.000
_cell.length_c   1.000
_cell.angle_alpha   90.00
_cell.angle_beta   90.00
_cell.angle_gamma   90.00
#
_symmetry.space_group_name_H-M   'P 1'
#
loop_
_entity.id
_entity.type
_entity.pdbx_description
1 polymer ?
#
loop_
_entity_poly.entity_id
_entity_poly.type
_entity_poly.pdbx_seq_one_letter_code
_entity_poly.pdbx_strand_id
1 'polypeptide(L)'
;MLFITGLALTIGFVLLRWINVYGDLKPWTAQSSPLFTFLDFLACEKYPPSVSYLLMTMGPAFLLLALLDRPQIPGWLTPAKVFGRVPFLFYVLHLPLLHAMAVIWSTWKYGEAPWLFTNPPGAVWPRDFQFDLLLTYSGWVVAVLILYPVCRWFADYKASHKNWWLSYL
;
A
#
# COMPACT_ATOMS: atom_id res chain seq x y z
N MET A 1 -6.66 -20.61 14.63
CA MET A 1 -7.37 -20.82 13.35
C MET A 1 -6.77 -19.97 12.23
N LEU A 2 -6.67 -18.65 12.38
CA LEU A 2 -6.10 -17.74 11.36
C LEU A 2 -4.72 -18.15 10.84
N PHE A 3 -3.83 -18.62 11.72
CA PHE A 3 -2.49 -19.06 11.30
C PHE A 3 -2.52 -20.23 10.31
N ILE A 4 -3.34 -21.25 10.58
CA ILE A 4 -3.47 -22.44 9.72
C ILE A 4 -4.11 -22.04 8.39
N THR A 5 -5.15 -21.21 8.43
CA THR A 5 -5.81 -20.69 7.22
C THR A 5 -4.81 -19.89 6.38
N GLY A 6 -4.05 -18.97 6.99
CA GLY A 6 -3.04 -18.19 6.29
C GLY A 6 -1.98 -19.07 5.64
N LEU A 7 -1.47 -20.06 6.36
CA LEU A 7 -0.48 -21.01 5.84
C LEU A 7 -1.06 -21.83 4.66
N ALA A 8 -2.28 -22.34 4.79
CA ALA A 8 -2.94 -23.10 3.74
C ALA A 8 -3.14 -22.28 2.46
N LEU A 9 -3.55 -21.00 2.59
CA LEU A 9 -3.72 -20.11 1.45
C LEU A 9 -2.37 -19.76 0.79
N THR A 10 -1.32 -19.51 1.58
CA THR A 10 0.02 -19.24 1.06
C THR A 10 0.61 -20.46 0.35
N ILE A 11 0.45 -21.66 0.90
CA ILE A 11 0.86 -22.90 0.24
C ILE A 11 0.04 -23.12 -1.03
N GLY A 12 -1.27 -22.89 -0.98
CA GLY A 12 -2.16 -22.96 -2.14
C GLY A 12 -1.71 -22.04 -3.27
N PHE A 13 -1.32 -20.80 -2.94
CA PHE A 13 -0.72 -19.87 -3.90
C PHE A 13 0.53 -20.45 -4.55
N VAL A 14 1.49 -20.93 -3.75
CA VAL A 14 2.75 -21.47 -4.26
C VAL A 14 2.51 -22.68 -5.17
N LEU A 15 1.61 -23.59 -4.79
CA LEU A 15 1.29 -24.78 -5.58
C LEU A 15 0.59 -24.42 -6.90
N LEU A 16 -0.40 -23.53 -6.87
CA LEU A 16 -1.08 -23.09 -8.10
C LEU A 16 -0.12 -22.39 -9.05
N ARG A 17 0.74 -21.51 -8.52
CA ARG A 17 1.75 -20.85 -9.34
C ARG A 17 2.80 -21.81 -9.84
N TRP A 18 3.21 -22.81 -9.06
CA TRP A 18 4.14 -23.83 -9.52
C TRP A 18 3.59 -24.67 -10.69
N ILE A 19 2.31 -25.06 -10.61
CA ILE A 19 1.62 -25.80 -11.69
C ILE A 19 1.46 -24.91 -12.94
N ASN A 20 1.23 -23.60 -12.75
CA ASN A 20 1.22 -22.59 -13.79
C ASN A 20 0.16 -22.77 -14.90
N VAL A 21 -0.91 -23.53 -14.61
CA VAL A 21 -2.03 -23.79 -15.56
C VAL A 21 -3.30 -23.02 -15.20
N TYR A 22 -3.53 -22.76 -13.91
CA TYR A 22 -4.78 -22.17 -13.40
C TYR A 22 -4.50 -21.17 -12.28
N GLY A 23 -5.44 -20.26 -12.06
CA GLY A 23 -5.44 -19.31 -10.95
C GLY A 23 -4.99 -17.91 -11.31
N ASP A 24 -4.23 -17.75 -12.40
CA ASP A 24 -3.88 -16.47 -13.02
C ASP A 24 -4.06 -16.54 -14.54
N LEU A 25 -4.41 -15.42 -15.18
CA LEU A 25 -4.56 -15.35 -16.64
C LEU A 25 -3.20 -15.41 -17.34
N LYS A 26 -2.15 -14.95 -16.67
CA LYS A 26 -0.80 -14.87 -17.20
C LYS A 26 0.10 -15.89 -16.50
N PRO A 27 0.44 -17.00 -17.19
CA PRO A 27 1.45 -17.92 -16.70
C PRO A 27 2.79 -17.20 -16.49
N TRP A 28 3.49 -17.52 -15.40
CA TRP A 28 4.85 -17.01 -15.24
C TRP A 28 5.80 -17.74 -16.20
N THR A 29 6.91 -17.09 -16.53
CA THR A 29 7.89 -17.57 -17.51
C THR A 29 9.30 -17.40 -16.97
N ALA A 30 10.20 -18.27 -17.42
CA ALA A 30 11.62 -18.14 -17.10
C ALA A 30 12.17 -16.88 -17.77
N GLN A 31 12.73 -15.98 -16.95
CA GLN A 31 13.37 -14.74 -17.39
C GLN A 31 14.89 -14.92 -17.46
N SER A 32 15.58 -13.96 -18.08
CA SER A 32 17.05 -13.96 -18.19
C SER A 32 17.78 -13.91 -16.84
N SER A 33 17.13 -13.38 -15.80
CA SER A 33 17.64 -13.35 -14.43
C SER A 33 16.76 -14.22 -13.52
N PRO A 34 17.35 -14.99 -12.58
CA PRO A 34 16.59 -15.67 -11.54
C PRO A 34 15.71 -14.73 -10.73
N LEU A 35 16.18 -13.50 -10.46
CA LEU A 35 15.40 -12.48 -9.76
C LEU A 35 14.17 -12.08 -10.57
N PHE A 36 14.31 -11.82 -11.88
CA PHE A 36 13.16 -11.48 -12.72
C PHE A 36 12.21 -12.65 -12.88
N THR A 37 12.70 -13.89 -12.88
CA THR A 37 11.83 -15.08 -12.88
C THR A 37 11.01 -15.18 -11.60
N PHE A 38 11.63 -14.89 -10.45
CA PHE A 38 10.93 -14.83 -9.17
C PHE A 38 9.91 -13.68 -9.11
N LEU A 39 10.26 -12.51 -9.64
CA LEU A 39 9.32 -11.40 -9.74
C LEU A 39 8.15 -11.72 -10.67
N ASP A 40 8.40 -12.39 -11.80
CA ASP A 40 7.36 -12.86 -12.72
C ASP A 40 6.46 -13.90 -12.04
N PHE A 41 7.03 -14.77 -11.19
CA PHE A 41 6.26 -15.69 -10.34
C PHE A 41 5.33 -14.96 -9.36
N LEU A 42 5.69 -13.78 -8.86
CA LEU A 42 4.82 -12.96 -8.00
C LEU A 42 3.89 -12.01 -8.77
N ALA A 43 4.14 -11.79 -10.07
CA ALA A 43 3.35 -10.92 -10.93
C ALA A 43 2.00 -11.58 -11.28
N CYS A 44 1.03 -11.49 -10.37
CA CYS A 44 -0.34 -11.96 -10.55
C CYS A 44 -1.29 -10.78 -10.83
N GLU A 45 -2.31 -11.05 -11.63
CA GLU A 45 -3.19 -10.03 -12.15
C GLU A 45 -4.24 -9.62 -11.10
N LYS A 46 -4.21 -8.32 -10.77
CA LYS A 46 -5.16 -7.72 -9.84
C LYS A 46 -6.51 -7.42 -10.51
N TYR A 47 -6.48 -7.08 -11.80
CA TYR A 47 -7.66 -6.68 -12.57
C TYR A 47 -7.62 -7.32 -13.98
N PRO A 48 -8.46 -8.32 -14.28
CA PRO A 48 -9.49 -8.91 -13.41
C PRO A 48 -8.88 -9.69 -12.23
N PRO A 49 -9.59 -9.82 -11.10
CA PRO A 49 -9.05 -10.43 -9.89
C PRO A 49 -8.76 -11.92 -10.11
N SER A 50 -7.50 -12.32 -9.95
CA SER A 50 -7.08 -13.72 -10.07
C SER A 50 -7.12 -14.44 -8.71
N VAL A 51 -7.38 -15.75 -8.73
CA VAL A 51 -7.36 -16.58 -7.50
C VAL A 51 -5.96 -16.55 -6.90
N SER A 52 -4.93 -16.62 -7.75
CA SER A 52 -3.53 -16.51 -7.34
C SER A 52 -3.25 -15.19 -6.61
N TYR A 53 -3.74 -14.06 -7.14
CA TYR A 53 -3.61 -12.76 -6.48
C TYR A 53 -4.28 -12.72 -5.10
N LEU A 54 -5.48 -13.29 -4.98
CA LEU A 54 -6.19 -13.37 -3.69
C LEU A 54 -5.45 -14.24 -2.67
N LEU A 55 -4.96 -15.42 -3.06
CA LEU A 55 -4.22 -16.30 -2.17
C LEU A 55 -2.88 -15.69 -1.74
N MET A 56 -2.17 -15.07 -2.68
CA MET A 56 -0.90 -14.38 -2.44
C MET A 56 -1.03 -13.24 -1.43
N THR A 57 -2.17 -12.54 -1.42
CA THR A 57 -2.38 -11.37 -0.55
C THR A 57 -3.03 -11.76 0.78
N MET A 58 -4.08 -12.59 0.75
CA MET A 58 -4.84 -12.97 1.94
C MET A 58 -4.10 -13.96 2.85
N GLY A 59 -3.33 -14.90 2.28
CA GLY A 59 -2.56 -15.87 3.06
C GLY A 59 -1.57 -15.21 4.03
N PRO A 60 -0.62 -14.42 3.51
CA PRO A 60 0.30 -13.66 4.36
C PRO A 60 -0.41 -12.66 5.28
N ALA A 61 -1.50 -12.02 4.84
CA ALA A 61 -2.27 -11.11 5.70
C ALA A 61 -2.84 -11.83 6.93
N PHE A 62 -3.40 -13.04 6.78
CA PHE A 62 -3.87 -13.84 7.92
C PHE A 62 -2.75 -14.35 8.80
N LEU A 63 -1.59 -14.70 8.23
CA LEU A 63 -0.40 -15.05 9.01
C LEU A 63 0.07 -13.87 9.85
N LEU A 64 0.18 -12.69 9.25
CA LEU A 64 0.56 -11.46 9.94
C LEU A 64 -0.45 -11.11 11.03
N LEU A 65 -1.75 -11.18 10.73
CA LEU A 65 -2.79 -10.94 11.72
C LEU A 65 -2.68 -11.91 12.90
N ALA A 66 -2.49 -13.20 12.64
CA ALA A 66 -2.31 -14.21 13.69
C ALA A 66 -1.06 -13.98 14.55
N LEU A 67 0.00 -13.40 13.97
CA LEU A 67 1.23 -13.05 14.70
C LEU A 67 1.10 -11.76 15.50
N LEU A 68 0.32 -10.80 15.00
CA LEU A 68 0.11 -9.47 15.59
C LEU A 68 -1.02 -9.44 16.62
N ASP A 69 -1.93 -10.42 16.63
CA ASP A 69 -3.02 -10.58 17.60
C ASP A 69 -2.52 -11.05 19.00
N ARG A 70 -1.22 -10.89 19.28
CA ARG A 70 -0.63 -11.23 20.57
C ARG A 70 -0.76 -10.04 21.54
N PRO A 71 -0.96 -10.30 22.85
CA PRO A 71 -1.17 -9.24 23.84
C PRO A 71 0.02 -8.27 23.98
N GLN A 72 1.22 -8.72 23.58
CA GLN A 72 2.43 -7.90 23.56
C GLN A 72 3.02 -7.91 22.16
N ILE A 73 2.88 -6.78 21.47
CA ILE A 73 3.59 -6.53 20.21
C ILE A 73 4.95 -5.88 20.50
N PRO A 74 6.00 -6.22 19.73
CA PRO A 74 7.28 -5.54 19.78
C PRO A 74 7.16 -4.02 19.59
N GLY A 75 7.95 -3.23 20.33
CA GLY A 75 7.87 -1.77 20.30
C GLY A 75 8.10 -1.15 18.91
N TRP A 76 8.89 -1.79 18.03
CA TRP A 76 9.11 -1.35 16.66
C TRP A 76 7.86 -1.44 15.75
N LEU A 77 6.86 -2.24 16.14
CA LEU A 77 5.56 -2.37 15.45
C LEU A 77 4.52 -1.35 15.95
N THR A 78 4.86 -0.52 16.93
CA THR A 78 3.96 0.53 17.45
C THR A 78 3.44 1.45 16.35
N PRO A 79 4.27 1.93 15.39
CA PRO A 79 3.76 2.77 14.30
C PRO A 79 2.72 2.07 13.43
N ALA A 80 2.93 0.79 13.11
CA ALA A 80 1.96 0.00 12.35
C ALA A 80 0.61 -0.12 13.08
N LYS A 81 0.63 -0.25 14.42
CA LYS A 81 -0.59 -0.25 15.24
C LYS A 81 -1.32 1.09 15.19
N VAL A 82 -0.59 2.21 15.19
CA VAL A 82 -1.19 3.55 15.08
C VAL A 82 -1.95 3.69 13.77
N PHE A 83 -1.31 3.40 12.64
CA PHE A 83 -1.97 3.46 11.33
C PHE A 83 -3.14 2.47 11.23
N GLY A 84 -2.99 1.26 11.78
CA GLY A 84 -4.05 0.24 11.79
C GLY A 84 -5.29 0.61 12.63
N ARG A 85 -5.17 1.53 13.60
CA ARG A 85 -6.31 2.01 14.40
C ARG A 85 -7.16 3.06 13.67
N VAL A 86 -6.54 3.83 12.78
CA VAL A 86 -7.16 4.95 12.06
C VAL A 86 -6.84 4.90 10.55
N PRO A 87 -7.01 3.75 9.87
CA PRO A 87 -6.57 3.56 8.50
C PRO A 87 -7.33 4.47 7.52
N PHE A 88 -8.60 4.76 7.82
CA PHE A 88 -9.42 5.64 7.00
C PHE A 88 -8.95 7.09 7.06
N LEU A 89 -8.59 7.60 8.24
CA LEU A 89 -7.99 8.94 8.37
C LEU A 89 -6.72 9.06 7.53
N PHE A 90 -5.81 8.09 7.62
CA PHE A 90 -4.60 8.07 6.79
C PHE A 90 -4.97 8.07 5.30
N TYR A 91 -5.92 7.22 4.90
CA TYR A 91 -6.40 7.16 3.52
C TYR A 91 -6.94 8.50 3.01
N VAL A 92 -7.69 9.24 3.83
CA VAL A 92 -8.23 10.54 3.41
C VAL A 92 -7.14 11.62 3.37
N LEU A 93 -6.21 11.63 4.32
CA LEU A 93 -5.21 12.71 4.44
C LEU A 93 -4.00 12.55 3.51
N HIS A 94 -3.58 11.33 3.17
CA HIS A 94 -2.38 11.15 2.35
C HIS A 94 -2.55 11.66 0.92
N LEU A 95 -3.75 11.55 0.32
CA LEU A 95 -4.02 12.05 -1.03
C LEU A 95 -3.81 13.57 -1.16
N PRO A 96 -4.48 14.44 -0.37
CA PRO A 96 -4.26 15.88 -0.44
C PRO A 96 -2.85 16.27 0.00
N LEU A 97 -2.24 15.54 0.95
CA LEU A 97 -0.86 15.80 1.36
C LEU A 97 0.13 15.55 0.21
N LEU A 98 0.07 14.38 -0.43
CA LEU A 98 0.94 14.04 -1.56
C LEU A 98 0.69 14.99 -2.74
N HIS A 99 -0.57 15.39 -2.95
CA HIS A 99 -0.92 16.38 -3.96
C HIS A 99 -0.28 17.75 -3.65
N ALA A 100 -0.40 18.24 -2.42
CA ALA A 100 0.23 19.48 -1.99
C ALA A 100 1.76 19.42 -2.11
N MET A 101 2.38 18.30 -1.74
CA MET A 101 3.82 18.07 -1.92
C MET A 101 4.21 18.12 -3.40
N ALA A 102 3.42 17.51 -4.29
CA ALA A 102 3.66 17.56 -5.73
C ALA A 102 3.54 18.99 -6.28
N VAL A 103 2.57 19.78 -5.79
CA VAL A 103 2.41 21.20 -6.15
C VAL A 103 3.62 22.00 -5.71
N ILE A 104 4.05 21.88 -4.45
CA ILE A 104 5.23 22.57 -3.92
C ILE A 104 6.49 22.22 -4.71
N TRP A 105 6.69 20.93 -5.00
CA TRP A 105 7.82 20.49 -5.80
C TRP A 105 7.78 21.08 -7.22
N SER A 106 6.61 21.09 -7.83
CA SER A 106 6.42 21.56 -9.21
C SER A 106 6.60 23.07 -9.34
N THR A 107 6.06 23.85 -8.39
CA THR A 107 6.29 25.30 -8.36
C THR A 107 7.77 25.63 -8.09
N TRP A 108 8.46 24.86 -7.26
CA TRP A 108 9.88 25.04 -7.02
C TRP A 108 10.74 24.71 -8.25
N LYS A 109 10.43 23.61 -8.97
CA LYS A 109 11.21 23.15 -10.13
C LYS A 109 10.88 23.93 -11.42
N TYR A 110 9.60 24.24 -11.66
CA TYR A 110 9.10 24.78 -12.93
C TYR A 110 8.53 26.20 -12.82
N GLY A 111 8.44 26.78 -11.62
CA GLY A 111 7.89 28.12 -11.36
C GLY A 111 6.36 28.16 -11.23
N GLU A 112 5.64 27.21 -11.82
CA GLU A 112 4.19 27.10 -11.76
C GLU A 112 3.74 25.63 -11.69
N ALA A 113 2.47 25.38 -11.38
CA ALA A 113 1.91 24.02 -11.32
C ALA A 113 0.42 23.90 -11.73
N PRO A 114 -0.09 24.66 -12.72
CA PRO A 114 -1.53 24.64 -13.07
C PRO A 114 -2.00 23.27 -13.57
N TRP A 115 -1.12 22.46 -14.18
CA TRP A 115 -1.47 21.11 -14.67
C TRP A 115 -1.88 20.15 -13.55
N LEU A 116 -1.45 20.36 -12.30
CA LEU A 116 -1.83 19.50 -11.18
C LEU A 116 -3.29 19.73 -10.73
N PHE A 117 -3.83 20.93 -10.96
CA PHE A 117 -5.21 21.29 -10.57
C PHE A 117 -6.23 21.07 -11.68
N THR A 118 -5.75 20.68 -12.87
CA THR A 118 -6.60 20.44 -14.03
C THR A 118 -6.75 18.94 -14.24
N ASN A 119 -7.97 18.50 -14.52
CA ASN A 119 -8.29 17.11 -14.77
C ASN A 119 -8.91 16.79 -16.17
N PRO A 120 -8.48 17.36 -17.33
CA PRO A 120 -9.05 16.92 -18.61
C PRO A 120 -8.03 16.70 -19.76
N PRO A 121 -8.49 16.24 -20.94
CA PRO A 121 -7.64 16.15 -22.14
C PRO A 121 -7.11 17.54 -22.49
N GLY A 122 -5.79 17.70 -22.60
CA GLY A 122 -5.15 18.96 -23.00
C GLY A 122 -4.32 19.67 -21.93
N ALA A 123 -4.23 19.15 -20.71
CA ALA A 123 -3.22 19.61 -19.76
C ALA A 123 -1.83 19.45 -20.38
N VAL A 124 -1.07 20.55 -20.50
CA VAL A 124 0.30 20.52 -21.01
C VAL A 124 1.21 20.22 -19.83
N TRP A 125 1.59 18.95 -19.70
CA TRP A 125 2.57 18.54 -18.72
C TRP A 125 3.98 18.89 -19.20
N PRO A 126 4.89 19.36 -18.32
CA PRO A 126 6.29 19.49 -18.66
C PRO A 126 6.84 18.15 -19.19
N ARG A 127 7.63 18.17 -20.26
CA ARG A 127 8.14 16.95 -20.91
C ARG A 127 9.05 16.12 -20.00
N ASP A 128 9.68 16.76 -19.02
CA ASP A 128 10.52 16.16 -18.00
C ASP A 128 9.79 15.97 -16.65
N PHE A 129 8.46 15.99 -16.65
CA PHE A 129 7.63 15.67 -15.48
C PHE A 129 7.65 14.17 -15.20
N GLN A 130 8.79 13.68 -14.72
CA GLN A 130 8.98 12.31 -14.27
C GLN A 130 9.72 12.36 -12.94
N PHE A 131 9.15 11.70 -11.94
CA PHE A 131 9.82 11.52 -10.66
C PHE A 131 10.71 10.28 -10.76
N ASP A 132 11.98 10.44 -10.41
CA ASP A 132 12.85 9.28 -10.20
C ASP A 132 12.34 8.46 -9.00
N LEU A 133 12.63 7.15 -9.03
CA LEU A 133 12.26 6.22 -7.95
C LEU A 133 12.71 6.73 -6.58
N LEU A 134 13.93 7.27 -6.46
CA LEU A 134 14.44 7.78 -5.19
C LEU A 134 13.61 8.97 -4.68
N LEU A 135 13.20 9.86 -5.58
CA LEU A 135 12.39 11.01 -5.23
C LEU A 135 10.96 10.60 -4.86
N THR A 136 10.37 9.63 -5.56
CA THR A 136 9.06 9.08 -5.21
C THR A 136 9.08 8.41 -3.83
N TYR A 137 10.08 7.58 -3.55
CA TYR A 137 10.19 6.92 -2.24
C TYR A 137 10.50 7.89 -1.12
N SER A 138 11.35 8.90 -1.34
CA SER A 138 11.63 9.91 -0.33
C SER A 138 10.39 10.76 -0.02
N GLY A 139 9.62 11.17 -1.03
CA GLY A 139 8.33 11.84 -0.85
C GLY A 139 7.34 11.00 -0.06
N TRP A 140 7.26 9.69 -0.35
CA TRP A 140 6.44 8.77 0.43
C TRP A 140 6.86 8.69 1.91
N VAL A 141 8.16 8.55 2.20
CA VAL A 141 8.67 8.53 3.58
C VAL A 141 8.31 9.82 4.32
N VAL A 142 8.52 10.98 3.67
CA VAL A 142 8.18 12.28 4.25
C VAL A 142 6.69 12.37 4.56
N ALA A 143 5.81 11.96 3.65
CA ALA A 143 4.37 11.95 3.87
C ALA A 143 3.97 11.06 5.06
N VAL A 144 4.54 9.86 5.17
CA VAL A 144 4.29 8.95 6.31
C VAL A 144 4.76 9.58 7.63
N LEU A 145 5.93 10.21 7.66
CA LEU A 145 6.46 10.86 8.85
C LEU A 145 5.59 12.05 9.30
N ILE A 146 5.08 12.84 8.34
CA ILE A 146 4.16 13.96 8.62
C ILE A 146 2.82 13.46 9.18
N LEU A 147 2.27 12.39 8.60
CA LEU A 147 0.97 11.86 9.00
C LEU A 147 1.01 11.07 10.30
N TYR A 148 2.16 10.51 10.66
CA TYR A 148 2.31 9.72 11.89
C TYR A 148 1.82 10.43 13.17
N PRO A 149 2.26 11.67 13.51
CA PRO A 149 1.78 12.37 14.70
C PRO A 149 0.27 12.67 14.64
N VAL A 150 -0.26 12.99 13.46
CA VAL A 150 -1.70 13.24 13.25
C VAL A 150 -2.51 11.97 13.52
N CYS A 151 -2.08 10.84 12.97
CA CYS A 151 -2.72 9.54 13.18
C CYS A 151 -2.64 9.11 14.64
N ARG A 152 -1.50 9.35 15.30
CA ARG A 152 -1.32 9.02 16.72
C ARG A 152 -2.29 9.82 17.60
N TRP A 153 -2.34 11.14 17.41
CA TRP A 153 -3.26 12.00 18.15
C TRP A 153 -4.72 11.59 17.96
N PHE A 154 -5.14 11.32 16.72
CA PHE A 154 -6.50 10.91 16.44
C PHE A 154 -6.83 9.52 17.01
N ALA A 155 -5.87 8.59 17.01
CA ALA A 155 -6.04 7.28 17.63
C ALA A 155 -6.27 7.38 19.15
N ASP A 156 -5.55 8.27 19.84
CA ASP A 156 -5.73 8.52 21.27
C ASP A 156 -7.06 9.26 21.56
N TYR A 157 -7.47 10.18 20.68
CA TYR A 157 -8.77 10.85 20.75
C TYR A 157 -9.93 9.86 20.58
N LYS A 158 -9.87 8.99 19.57
CA LYS A 158 -10.86 7.94 19.31
C LYS A 158 -10.95 6.93 20.47
N ALA A 159 -9.84 6.65 21.16
CA ALA A 159 -9.85 5.77 22.32
C ALA A 159 -10.54 6.39 23.55
N SER A 160 -10.52 7.71 23.68
CA SER A 160 -11.08 8.45 24.83
C SER A 160 -12.53 8.91 24.63
N HIS A 161 -13.04 8.92 23.39
CA HIS A 161 -14.38 9.45 23.06
C HIS A 161 -15.24 8.41 22.33
N LYS A 162 -16.48 8.20 22.79
CA LYS A 162 -17.44 7.22 22.23
C LYS A 162 -18.52 7.88 21.35
N ASN A 163 -18.12 8.72 20.41
CA ASN A 163 -19.07 9.35 19.48
C ASN A 163 -19.38 8.41 18.30
N TRP A 164 -20.63 8.39 17.83
CA TRP A 164 -21.08 7.48 16.77
C TRP A 164 -20.30 7.66 15.44
N TRP A 165 -19.94 8.89 15.09
CA TRP A 165 -19.19 9.20 13.86
C TRP A 165 -17.71 8.79 13.94
N LEU A 166 -17.14 8.63 15.14
CA LEU A 166 -15.78 8.12 15.35
C LEU A 166 -15.65 6.62 15.08
N SER A 167 -16.76 5.89 14.97
CA SER A 167 -16.71 4.47 14.59
C SER A 167 -16.38 4.29 13.12
N TYR A 168 -16.72 5.27 12.27
CA TYR A 168 -16.50 5.25 10.83
C TYR A 168 -15.19 5.90 10.38
N LEU A 169 -14.63 6.82 11.20
CA LEU A 169 -13.35 7.50 10.98
C LEU A 169 -12.20 6.86 11.77
#